data_AF-A0A498D801-F1
#
_entry.id   AF-A0A498D801-F1
#
_cell.length_a   1.000
_cell.length_b   1.000
_cell.length_c   1.000
_cell.angle_alpha   90.00
_cell.angle_beta   90.00
_cell.angle_gamma   90.00
#
_symmetry.space_group_name_H-M   'P 1'
#
loop_
_entity.id
_entity.type
_entity.pdbx_description
1 polymer ?
#
loop_
_entity_poly.entity_id
_entity_poly.type
_entity_poly.pdbx_seq_one_letter_code
_entity_poly.pdbx_strand_id
1 'polypeptide(L)'
;MKQTILDYSINPQTAALIPIMHQDYKTIIIEKDKQLFINQTPIDLIKKACLVYLSTYEGRRKAVMHQMNYKRKIPIPINPSLHIISFPTHSTSHSNCCWIFYKHVKEIEKHPLKNQSDSSIITFSNDTQLLIDVSPYILRKQYKRAEMCLELFLSNSQDICLNMEGLLIS
;
A
#
# COMPACT_ATOMS: atom_id res chain seq x y z
N MET A 1 6.26 8.43 -26.95
CA MET A 1 5.59 8.96 -25.75
C MET A 1 4.87 7.81 -25.06
N LYS A 2 5.01 7.67 -23.74
CA LYS A 2 4.18 6.71 -22.99
C LYS A 2 2.78 7.31 -22.82
N GLN A 3 1.75 6.51 -23.02
CA GLN A 3 0.37 6.99 -22.93
C GLN A 3 -0.01 7.24 -21.46
N THR A 4 -0.37 8.47 -21.13
CA THR A 4 -0.88 8.86 -19.80
C THR A 4 -2.39 8.63 -19.75
N ILE A 5 -2.86 7.96 -18.71
CA ILE A 5 -4.30 7.77 -18.47
C ILE A 5 -4.89 8.98 -17.73
N LEU A 6 -6.17 9.28 -17.98
CA LEU A 6 -6.86 10.41 -17.37
C LEU A 6 -7.29 10.13 -15.93
N ASP A 7 -7.70 8.89 -15.66
CA ASP A 7 -8.16 8.48 -14.34
C ASP A 7 -7.73 7.06 -13.97
N TYR A 8 -7.64 6.81 -12.67
CA TYR A 8 -7.29 5.52 -12.12
C TYR A 8 -8.03 5.23 -10.80
N SER A 9 -8.51 3.99 -10.68
CA SER A 9 -9.11 3.45 -9.46
C SER A 9 -8.24 2.30 -8.95
N ILE A 10 -7.72 2.46 -7.72
CA ILE A 10 -6.96 1.41 -7.03
C ILE A 10 -7.83 0.17 -6.90
N ASN A 11 -7.28 -0.96 -7.35
CA ASN A 11 -7.98 -2.23 -7.51
C ASN A 11 -7.08 -3.41 -7.07
N PRO A 12 -7.60 -4.65 -6.99
CA PRO A 12 -6.82 -5.81 -6.54
C PRO A 12 -5.60 -6.22 -7.39
N GLN A 13 -5.36 -5.57 -8.54
CA GLN A 13 -4.16 -5.77 -9.36
C GLN A 13 -3.08 -4.73 -9.05
N THR A 14 -3.37 -3.68 -8.28
CA THR A 14 -2.42 -2.61 -7.99
C THR A 14 -1.32 -3.11 -7.06
N ALA A 15 -0.09 -3.20 -7.54
CA ALA A 15 1.08 -3.66 -6.78
C ALA A 15 1.88 -2.51 -6.15
N ALA A 16 2.03 -1.38 -6.86
CA ALA A 16 2.74 -0.22 -6.35
C ALA A 16 2.32 1.10 -7.00
N LEU A 17 2.48 2.20 -6.26
CA LEU A 17 2.45 3.57 -6.77
C LEU A 17 3.81 4.20 -6.54
N ILE A 18 4.49 4.58 -7.62
CA ILE A 18 5.86 5.09 -7.61
C ILE A 18 5.82 6.56 -8.00
N PRO A 19 6.21 7.49 -7.12
CA PRO A 19 6.33 8.90 -7.48
C PRO A 19 7.46 9.08 -8.50
N ILE A 20 7.25 9.97 -9.46
CA ILE A 20 8.27 10.34 -10.44
C ILE A 20 8.20 11.83 -10.76
N MET A 21 9.36 12.44 -10.95
CA MET A 21 9.48 13.81 -11.42
C MET A 21 9.51 13.79 -12.96
N HIS A 22 8.34 13.91 -13.58
CA HIS A 22 8.18 14.01 -15.03
C HIS A 22 7.19 15.13 -15.37
N GLN A 23 7.30 15.72 -16.56
CA GLN A 23 6.44 16.85 -16.96
C GLN A 23 4.97 16.42 -17.13
N ASP A 24 4.74 15.25 -17.74
CA ASP A 24 3.39 14.79 -18.11
C ASP A 24 2.69 13.90 -17.07
N TYR A 25 3.43 13.30 -16.15
CA TYR A 25 2.87 12.36 -15.17
C TYR A 25 3.67 12.39 -13.85
N LYS A 26 2.99 12.12 -12.75
CA LYS A 26 3.54 12.21 -11.38
C LYS A 26 3.65 10.87 -10.68
N THR A 27 2.96 9.85 -11.22
CA THR A 27 2.97 8.49 -10.67
C THR A 27 3.09 7.46 -11.79
N ILE A 28 3.95 6.47 -11.57
CA ILE A 28 3.91 5.19 -12.27
C ILE A 28 3.14 4.21 -11.41
N ILE A 29 2.09 3.62 -11.97
CA ILE A 29 1.31 2.57 -11.34
C ILE A 29 1.82 1.24 -11.87
N ILE A 30 2.20 0.36 -10.95
CA ILE A 30 2.51 -1.03 -11.27
C ILE A 30 1.27 -1.85 -10.96
N GLU A 31 0.69 -2.46 -11.99
CA GLU A 31 -0.26 -3.56 -11.84
C GLU A 31 0.42 -4.90 -12.12
N LYS A 32 -0.27 -6.01 -11.81
CA LYS A 32 0.23 -7.37 -12.03
C LYS A 32 0.77 -7.60 -13.46
N ASP A 33 0.07 -7.09 -14.48
CA ASP A 33 0.39 -7.42 -15.88
C ASP A 33 0.78 -6.19 -16.73
N LYS A 34 0.74 -4.99 -16.14
CA LYS A 34 0.99 -3.74 -16.89
C LYS A 34 1.50 -2.61 -16.01
N GLN A 35 2.04 -1.59 -16.66
CA GLN A 35 2.39 -0.31 -16.05
C GLN A 35 1.55 0.80 -16.66
N LEU A 36 1.09 1.73 -15.83
CA LEU A 36 0.29 2.88 -16.22
C LEU A 36 0.94 4.17 -15.73
N PHE A 37 0.66 5.28 -16.40
CA PHE A 37 1.23 6.60 -16.11
C PHE A 37 0.10 7.59 -15.89
N ILE A 38 0.14 8.36 -14.80
CA ILE A 38 -0.93 9.30 -14.46
C ILE A 38 -0.40 10.61 -13.86
N ASN A 39 -1.06 11.73 -14.17
CA ASN A 39 -0.74 13.06 -13.63
C ASN A 39 -1.41 13.34 -12.28
N GLN A 40 -1.40 12.36 -11.38
CA GLN A 40 -1.85 12.48 -9.99
C GLN A 40 -0.72 11.98 -9.09
N THR A 41 -0.53 12.54 -7.90
CA THR A 41 0.52 12.06 -6.99
C THR A 41 0.08 10.74 -6.33
N PRO A 42 1.02 9.92 -5.80
CA PRO A 42 0.63 8.68 -5.15
C PRO A 42 -0.31 8.89 -3.95
N ILE A 43 -0.12 9.97 -3.18
CA ILE A 43 -1.00 10.29 -2.05
C ILE A 43 -2.41 10.69 -2.51
N ASP A 44 -2.54 11.38 -3.64
CA ASP A 44 -3.86 11.73 -4.20
C ASP A 44 -4.64 10.47 -4.58
N LEU A 45 -3.97 9.50 -5.22
CA LEU A 45 -4.56 8.22 -5.58
C LEU A 45 -5.01 7.43 -4.34
N ILE A 46 -4.19 7.40 -3.28
CA ILE A 46 -4.53 6.75 -2.01
C ILE A 46 -5.75 7.43 -1.35
N LYS A 47 -5.77 8.77 -1.30
CA LYS A 47 -6.88 9.55 -0.75
C LYS A 47 -8.17 9.30 -1.52
N LYS A 48 -8.11 9.35 -2.86
CA LYS A 48 -9.23 9.05 -3.74
C LYS A 48 -9.76 7.64 -3.50
N ALA A 49 -8.89 6.63 -3.43
CA ALA A 49 -9.32 5.26 -3.21
C ALA A 49 -9.96 5.07 -1.84
N CYS A 50 -9.47 5.74 -0.79
CA CYS A 50 -10.14 5.70 0.51
C CYS A 50 -11.59 6.16 0.39
N LEU A 51 -11.83 7.28 -0.32
CA LEU A 51 -13.17 7.86 -0.52
C LEU A 51 -14.07 6.93 -1.34
N VAL A 52 -13.53 6.28 -2.39
CA VAL A 52 -14.24 5.26 -3.17
C VAL A 52 -14.76 4.13 -2.28
N TYR A 53 -13.97 3.72 -1.28
CA TYR A 53 -14.38 2.71 -0.29
C TYR A 53 -14.97 3.33 0.98
N LEU A 54 -15.64 4.48 0.86
CA LEU A 54 -16.47 5.11 1.90
C LEU A 54 -15.73 5.54 3.17
N SER A 55 -14.48 5.98 3.07
CA SER A 55 -13.76 6.57 4.21
C SER A 55 -12.73 7.60 3.78
N THR A 56 -12.30 8.48 4.68
CA THR A 56 -11.17 9.37 4.38
C THR A 56 -9.84 8.67 4.67
N TYR A 57 -8.78 9.10 3.99
CA TYR A 57 -7.42 8.65 4.31
C TYR A 57 -7.08 8.94 5.77
N GLU A 58 -7.44 10.12 6.25
CA GLU A 58 -7.20 10.60 7.61
C GLU A 58 -7.96 9.74 8.64
N GLY A 59 -9.21 9.36 8.33
CA GLY A 59 -10.02 8.48 9.16
C GLY A 59 -9.40 7.08 9.30
N ARG A 60 -9.06 6.45 8.17
CA ARG A 60 -8.38 5.14 8.15
C ARG A 60 -7.05 5.19 8.90
N ARG A 61 -6.23 6.21 8.63
CA ARG A 61 -4.95 6.42 9.29
C ARG A 61 -5.14 6.57 10.81
N LYS A 62 -6.10 7.38 11.26
CA LYS A 62 -6.39 7.59 12.69
C LYS A 62 -6.83 6.29 13.37
N ALA A 63 -7.69 5.50 12.73
CA ALA A 63 -8.14 4.21 13.25
C ALA A 63 -6.96 3.25 13.46
N VAL A 64 -6.09 3.09 12.46
CA VAL A 64 -4.89 2.22 12.57
C VAL A 64 -3.94 2.72 13.66
N MET A 65 -3.72 4.03 13.76
CA MET A 65 -2.90 4.61 14.84
C MET A 65 -3.45 4.28 16.23
N HIS A 66 -4.77 4.37 16.41
CA HIS A 66 -5.43 4.09 17.67
C HIS A 66 -5.36 2.61 18.04
N GLN A 67 -5.70 1.72 17.09
CA GLN A 67 -5.76 0.27 17.34
C GLN A 67 -4.37 -0.36 17.49
N MET A 68 -3.37 0.10 16.72
CA MET A 68 -2.06 -0.56 16.62
C MET A 68 -0.92 0.21 17.30
N ASN A 69 -1.19 1.40 17.87
CA ASN A 69 -0.20 2.31 18.46
C ASN A 69 0.97 2.67 17.52
N TYR A 70 0.72 2.64 16.21
CA TYR A 70 1.71 3.04 15.20
C TYR A 70 1.78 4.57 15.12
N LYS A 71 3.00 5.13 15.13
CA LYS A 71 3.21 6.60 15.12
C LYS A 71 3.60 7.18 13.76
N ARG A 72 4.22 6.37 12.90
CA ARG A 72 4.80 6.80 11.61
C ARG A 72 4.71 5.69 10.58
N LYS A 73 4.64 6.08 9.31
CA LYS A 73 4.53 5.18 8.14
C LYS A 73 3.37 4.20 8.32
N ILE A 74 2.20 4.77 8.59
CA ILE A 74 1.00 4.01 8.96
C ILE A 74 0.51 3.27 7.71
N PRO A 75 0.27 1.94 7.77
CA PRO A 75 -0.39 1.22 6.69
C PRO A 75 -1.82 1.73 6.54
N ILE A 76 -2.33 1.74 5.30
CA ILE A 76 -3.65 2.25 4.98
C ILE A 76 -4.50 1.08 4.46
N PRO A 77 -5.45 0.57 5.28
CA PRO A 77 -6.40 -0.46 4.89
C PRO A 77 -7.48 0.15 3.97
N ILE A 78 -7.20 0.26 2.67
CA ILE A 78 -8.09 0.89 1.68
C ILE A 78 -9.37 0.08 1.53
N ASN A 79 -9.24 -1.22 1.27
CA ASN A 79 -10.34 -2.19 1.32
C ASN A 79 -9.79 -3.55 1.77
N PRO A 80 -9.79 -3.83 3.09
CA PRO A 80 -9.26 -5.08 3.63
C PRO A 80 -10.00 -6.34 3.17
N SER A 81 -11.32 -6.27 2.93
CA SER A 81 -12.09 -7.41 2.41
C SER A 81 -11.57 -7.85 1.04
N LEU A 82 -11.15 -6.90 0.20
CA LEU A 82 -10.47 -7.18 -1.08
C LEU A 82 -8.95 -7.33 -0.94
N HIS A 83 -8.41 -7.38 0.28
CA HIS A 83 -6.98 -7.41 0.58
C HIS A 83 -6.19 -6.22 -0.01
N ILE A 84 -6.87 -5.09 -0.23
CA ILE A 84 -6.26 -3.83 -0.68
C ILE A 84 -5.79 -3.07 0.55
N ILE A 85 -4.57 -3.38 0.98
CA ILE A 85 -3.85 -2.66 2.03
C ILE A 85 -2.49 -2.24 1.51
N SER A 86 -2.15 -0.96 1.72
CA SER A 86 -0.89 -0.39 1.27
C SER A 86 -0.07 0.15 2.44
N PHE A 87 1.24 0.23 2.27
CA PHE A 87 2.12 0.89 3.23
C PHE A 87 3.11 1.82 2.52
N PRO A 88 3.43 2.98 3.13
CA PRO A 88 4.40 3.91 2.57
C PRO A 88 5.84 3.47 2.89
N THR A 89 6.73 3.63 1.93
CA THR A 89 8.17 3.32 2.07
C THR A 89 8.90 4.39 2.89
N HIS A 90 8.52 5.65 2.69
CA HIS A 90 9.08 6.83 3.35
C HIS A 90 8.02 7.53 4.21
N SER A 91 8.34 8.72 4.74
CA SER A 91 7.29 9.64 5.17
C SER A 91 6.40 9.98 3.97
N THR A 92 5.08 10.13 4.18
CA THR A 92 4.14 10.46 3.11
C THR A 92 4.41 11.83 2.48
N SER A 93 5.15 12.70 3.17
CA SER A 93 5.62 14.00 2.68
C SER A 93 6.92 13.92 1.86
N HIS A 94 7.57 12.76 1.80
CA HIS A 94 8.83 12.57 1.09
C HIS A 94 8.58 12.40 -0.41
N SER A 95 9.36 13.10 -1.25
CA SER A 95 9.20 13.09 -2.71
C SER A 95 9.30 11.67 -3.31
N ASN A 96 10.18 10.84 -2.77
CA ASN A 96 10.37 9.44 -3.21
C ASN A 96 9.46 8.42 -2.49
N CYS A 97 8.40 8.86 -1.79
CA CYS A 97 7.52 7.94 -1.08
C CYS A 97 6.69 7.08 -2.04
N CYS A 98 7.14 5.84 -2.26
CA CYS A 98 6.33 4.82 -2.90
C CYS A 98 5.28 4.25 -1.95
N TRP A 99 4.14 3.83 -2.49
CA TRP A 99 3.13 3.04 -1.79
C TRP A 99 3.13 1.62 -2.32
N ILE A 100 3.33 0.64 -1.45
CA ILE A 100 3.44 -0.77 -1.79
C ILE A 100 2.20 -1.50 -1.30
N PHE A 101 1.59 -2.32 -2.16
CA PHE A 101 0.42 -3.12 -1.81
C PHE A 101 0.87 -4.48 -1.30
N TYR A 102 0.56 -4.74 -0.03
CA TYR A 102 1.07 -5.87 0.75
C TYR A 102 0.89 -7.21 0.02
N LYS A 103 -0.31 -7.46 -0.51
CA LYS A 103 -0.67 -8.74 -1.17
C LYS A 103 0.25 -9.13 -2.32
N HIS A 104 0.86 -8.16 -2.98
CA HIS A 104 1.67 -8.41 -4.18
C HIS A 104 3.14 -8.63 -3.87
N VAL A 105 3.60 -8.37 -2.64
CA VAL A 105 5.01 -8.55 -2.28
C VAL A 105 5.30 -10.03 -2.11
N LYS A 106 6.24 -10.54 -2.91
CA LYS A 106 6.79 -11.90 -2.80
C LYS A 106 7.99 -11.93 -1.87
N GLU A 107 8.90 -10.97 -2.05
CA GLU A 107 10.13 -10.91 -1.26
C GLU A 107 10.68 -9.49 -1.12
N ILE A 108 11.43 -9.24 -0.05
CA ILE A 108 12.17 -8.00 0.18
C ILE A 108 13.60 -8.38 0.53
N GLU A 109 14.57 -8.00 -0.30
CA GLU A 109 15.98 -8.34 -0.16
C GLU A 109 16.88 -7.10 -0.17
N LYS A 110 18.13 -7.25 0.29
CA LYS A 110 19.14 -6.20 0.19
C LYS A 110 19.62 -6.11 -1.26
N HIS A 111 19.81 -4.89 -1.76
CA HIS A 111 20.45 -4.71 -3.06
C HIS A 111 21.92 -5.19 -3.02
N PRO A 112 22.36 -6.13 -3.89
CA PRO A 112 23.65 -6.80 -3.76
C PRO A 112 24.86 -5.90 -4.07
N LEU A 113 24.69 -4.89 -4.93
CA LEU A 113 25.78 -4.05 -5.45
C LEU A 113 25.89 -2.67 -4.81
N LYS A 114 25.01 -2.33 -3.85
CA LYS A 114 25.12 -1.08 -3.09
C LYS A 114 25.75 -1.38 -1.73
N ASN A 115 26.95 -0.84 -1.50
CA ASN A 115 27.62 -0.87 -0.18
C ASN A 115 26.81 -0.15 0.92
N GLN A 116 25.81 0.62 0.54
CA GLN A 116 24.85 1.23 1.47
C GLN A 116 23.88 0.17 1.97
N SER A 117 23.83 0.01 3.30
CA SER A 117 22.83 -0.75 4.06
C SER A 117 21.38 -0.32 3.83
N ASP A 118 21.17 0.69 2.99
CA ASP A 118 19.98 1.53 2.97
C ASP A 118 19.14 1.35 1.70
N SER A 119 19.43 0.34 0.88
CA SER A 119 18.64 0.05 -0.33
C SER A 119 18.18 -1.41 -0.39
N SER A 120 17.00 -1.60 -0.97
CA SER A 120 16.32 -2.88 -1.07
C SER A 120 15.76 -3.13 -2.47
N ILE A 121 15.59 -4.40 -2.78
CA ILE A 121 14.79 -4.87 -3.92
C ILE A 121 13.51 -5.46 -3.36
N ILE A 122 12.35 -4.97 -3.81
CA ILE A 122 11.07 -5.63 -3.60
C ILE A 122 10.77 -6.45 -4.85
N THR A 123 10.62 -7.76 -4.69
CA THR A 123 10.14 -8.66 -5.74
C THR A 123 8.64 -8.85 -5.55
N PHE A 124 7.86 -8.61 -6.60
CA PHE A 124 6.42 -8.83 -6.60
C PHE A 124 6.07 -10.26 -7.03
N SER A 125 4.83 -10.68 -6.80
CA SER A 125 4.29 -12.01 -7.17
C SER A 125 4.36 -12.34 -8.67
N ASN A 126 4.51 -11.34 -9.53
CA ASN A 126 4.72 -11.47 -10.98
C ASN A 126 6.22 -11.44 -11.37
N ASP A 127 7.11 -11.60 -10.39
CA ASP A 127 8.57 -11.54 -10.51
C ASP A 127 9.15 -10.20 -10.98
N THR A 128 8.32 -9.16 -11.13
CA THR A 128 8.82 -7.80 -11.35
C THR A 128 9.49 -7.27 -10.09
N GLN A 129 10.51 -6.44 -10.28
CA GLN A 129 11.33 -5.92 -9.19
C GLN A 129 11.25 -4.39 -9.13
N LEU A 130 11.25 -3.88 -7.90
CA LEU A 130 11.33 -2.45 -7.61
C LEU A 130 12.50 -2.17 -6.67
N LEU A 131 13.46 -1.39 -7.15
CA LEU A 131 14.55 -0.85 -6.35
C LEU A 131 14.04 0.31 -5.49
N ILE A 132 14.28 0.25 -4.18
CA ILE A 132 13.90 1.28 -3.23
C ILE A 132 15.09 1.67 -2.37
N ASP A 133 15.31 2.97 -2.22
CA ASP A 133 16.35 3.54 -1.34
C ASP A 133 15.88 3.59 0.13
N VAL A 134 15.47 2.42 0.63
CA VAL A 134 15.13 2.18 2.03
C VAL A 134 15.75 0.85 2.43
N SER A 135 16.26 0.75 3.66
CA SER A 135 16.85 -0.51 4.15
C SER A 135 15.83 -1.66 4.21
N PRO A 136 16.27 -2.92 3.99
CA PRO A 136 15.36 -4.07 4.01
C PRO A 136 14.66 -4.22 5.37
N TYR A 137 15.37 -3.90 6.45
CA TYR A 137 14.81 -3.90 7.80
C TYR A 137 13.60 -2.96 7.94
N ILE A 138 13.70 -1.72 7.44
CA ILE A 138 12.60 -0.76 7.51
C ILE A 138 11.42 -1.23 6.66
N LEU A 139 11.67 -1.74 5.45
CA LEU A 139 10.60 -2.21 4.56
C LEU A 139 9.89 -3.44 5.11
N ARG A 140 10.62 -4.46 5.59
CA ARG A 140 10.04 -5.65 6.24
C ARG A 140 9.21 -5.27 7.46
N LYS A 141 9.64 -4.26 8.22
CA LYS A 141 8.85 -3.71 9.32
C LYS A 141 7.53 -3.08 8.85
N GLN A 142 7.52 -2.33 7.75
CA GLN A 142 6.24 -1.78 7.22
C GLN A 142 5.36 -2.87 6.62
N TYR A 143 5.94 -3.86 5.95
CA TYR A 143 5.24 -5.04 5.45
C TYR A 143 4.53 -5.77 6.60
N LYS A 144 5.25 -6.11 7.68
CA LYS A 144 4.64 -6.79 8.84
C LYS A 144 3.57 -5.96 9.52
N ARG A 145 3.72 -4.64 9.58
CA ARG A 145 2.66 -3.75 10.09
C ARG A 145 1.40 -3.77 9.24
N ALA A 146 1.55 -3.82 7.92
CA ALA A 146 0.41 -3.96 7.01
C ALA A 146 -0.27 -5.33 7.19
N GLU A 147 0.50 -6.41 7.28
CA GLU A 147 0.01 -7.76 7.56
C GLU A 147 -0.83 -7.80 8.85
N MET A 148 -0.26 -7.33 9.96
CA MET A 148 -0.97 -7.30 11.26
C MET A 148 -2.24 -6.45 11.21
N CYS A 149 -2.24 -5.36 10.44
CA CYS A 149 -3.42 -4.51 10.27
C CYS A 149 -4.53 -5.23 9.50
N LEU A 150 -4.18 -6.06 8.52
CA LEU A 150 -5.13 -6.88 7.79
C LEU A 150 -5.68 -8.00 8.69
N GLU A 151 -4.80 -8.71 9.40
CA GLU A 151 -5.17 -9.76 10.36
C GLU A 151 -6.20 -9.25 11.38
N LEU A 152 -5.91 -8.11 12.03
CA LEU A 152 -6.82 -7.50 13.00
C LEU A 152 -8.21 -7.18 12.40
N PHE A 153 -8.23 -6.65 11.16
CA PHE A 153 -9.50 -6.37 10.50
C PHE A 153 -10.32 -7.63 10.24
N LEU A 154 -9.67 -8.70 9.78
CA LEU A 154 -10.33 -9.97 9.48
C LEU A 154 -10.88 -10.64 10.75
N SER A 155 -10.10 -10.64 11.84
CA SER A 155 -10.56 -11.15 13.14
C SER A 155 -11.80 -10.41 13.64
N ASN A 156 -11.76 -9.07 13.67
CA ASN A 156 -12.91 -8.28 14.11
C ASN A 156 -14.16 -8.49 13.23
N SER A 157 -13.96 -8.75 11.93
CA SER A 157 -15.08 -9.02 11.02
C SER A 157 -15.73 -10.38 11.26
N GLN A 158 -14.93 -11.40 11.60
CA GLN A 158 -15.42 -12.72 11.98
C GLN A 158 -16.23 -12.67 13.27
N ASP A 159 -15.74 -11.96 14.28
CA ASP A 159 -16.45 -11.77 15.56
C ASP A 159 -17.81 -11.08 15.36
N ILE A 160 -17.88 -10.08 14.47
CA ILE A 160 -19.15 -9.40 14.16
C ILE A 160 -20.13 -10.36 13.47
N CYS A 161 -19.68 -11.15 12.49
CA CYS A 161 -20.55 -12.11 11.79
C CYS A 161 -21.12 -13.16 12.75
N LEU A 162 -20.27 -13.76 13.61
CA LEU A 162 -20.70 -14.75 14.60
C LEU A 162 -21.73 -14.18 15.58
N ASN A 163 -21.54 -12.94 16.03
CA ASN A 163 -22.48 -12.28 16.94
C ASN A 163 -23.84 -11.97 16.27
N MET A 164 -23.87 -11.62 14.98
CA MET A 164 -25.13 -11.39 14.25
C MET A 164 -25.91 -12.68 14.00
N GLU A 165 -25.22 -13.79 13.69
CA GLU A 165 -25.87 -15.10 13.55
C GLU A 165 -26.50 -15.54 14.88
N GLY A 166 -25.80 -15.36 16.00
CA GLY A 166 -26.34 -15.66 17.33
C GLY A 166 -27.62 -14.88 17.70
N LEU A 167 -27.76 -13.63 17.23
CA LEU A 167 -28.95 -12.78 17.44
C LEU A 167 -30.13 -13.14 16.54
N LEU A 168 -29.91 -13.82 15.40
CA LEU A 168 -30.96 -14.25 14.49
C LEU A 168 -31.58 -15.60 14.87
N ILE A 169 -30.91 -16.37 15.74
CA ILE A 169 -31.34 -17.70 16.18
C ILE A 169 -31.99 -17.64 17.59
N SER A 170 -31.99 -16.47 18.24
CA SER A 170 -32.65 -16.18 19.52
C SER A 170 -33.98 -15.45 19.34
#